data_AF-A0A924QYH8-F1
#
_entry.id   AF-A0A924QYH8-F1
#
_cell.length_a   1.000
_cell.length_b   1.000
_cell.length_c   1.000
_cell.angle_alpha   90.00
_cell.angle_beta   90.00
_cell.angle_gamma   90.00
#
_symmetry.space_group_name_H-M   'P 1'
#
loop_
_entity.id
_entity.type
_entity.pdbx_description
1 polymer ?
#
loop_
_entity_poly.entity_id
_entity_poly.type
_entity_poly.pdbx_seq_one_letter_code
_entity_poly.pdbx_strand_id
1 'polypeptide(L)' 'MVPPMETNDVAQAQARKLAATPLTSLVETKRFMKKGQMTQMLEVMAEDGERFGQMLREPAAREAFAAFMDRRKPDFSQV' A
#
# COMPACT_ATOMS: atom_id res chain seq x y z
N MET A 1 9.79 -13.90 2.24
CA MET A 1 8.61 -14.72 2.62
C MET A 1 9.07 -15.73 3.64
N VAL A 2 8.38 -15.85 4.77
CA VAL A 2 8.70 -16.79 5.87
C VAL A 2 7.41 -17.47 6.34
N PRO A 3 7.47 -18.64 7.01
CA PRO A 3 6.31 -19.27 7.61
C PRO A 3 5.59 -18.32 8.59
N PRO A 4 4.24 -18.40 8.72
CA PRO A 4 3.47 -17.47 9.55
C PRO A 4 4.01 -17.35 10.99
N MET A 5 4.36 -18.49 11.60
CA MET A 5 4.84 -18.55 12.99
C MET A 5 6.23 -17.93 13.20
N GLU A 6 7.02 -17.74 12.13
CA GLU A 6 8.38 -17.18 12.21
C GLU A 6 8.43 -15.68 11.90
N THR A 7 7.33 -15.11 11.40
CA THR A 7 7.27 -13.73 10.88
C THR A 7 7.74 -12.71 11.91
N ASN A 8 7.26 -12.84 13.15
CA ASN A 8 7.59 -11.87 14.20
C ASN A 8 9.06 -11.94 14.59
N ASP A 9 9.60 -13.15 14.79
CA ASP A 9 10.99 -13.33 15.21
C ASP A 9 11.97 -12.81 14.16
N VAL A 10 11.70 -13.08 12.88
CA VAL A 10 12.52 -12.55 11.78
C VAL A 10 12.40 -11.02 11.70
N ALA A 11 11.20 -10.46 11.80
CA ALA A 11 11.01 -9.00 11.79
C ALA A 11 11.76 -8.32 12.94
N GLN A 12 11.68 -8.89 14.15
CA GLN A 12 12.39 -8.39 15.34
C GLN A 12 13.91 -8.48 15.17
N ALA A 13 14.41 -9.58 14.61
CA ALA A 13 15.84 -9.71 14.33
C ALA A 13 16.34 -8.63 13.35
N GLN A 14 15.58 -8.32 12.29
CA GLN A 14 15.93 -7.24 11.36
C GLN A 14 15.83 -5.85 12.01
N ALA A 15 14.80 -5.61 12.82
CA ALA A 15 14.64 -4.36 13.55
C ALA A 15 15.83 -4.11 14.49
N ARG A 16 16.28 -5.14 15.23
CA ARG A 16 17.47 -5.06 16.09
C ARG A 16 18.73 -4.74 15.30
N LYS A 17 18.92 -5.32 14.12
CA LYS A 17 20.05 -4.99 13.24
C LYS A 17 20.05 -3.53 12.82
N LEU A 18 18.89 -3.00 12.42
CA LEU A 18 18.77 -1.58 12.05
C LEU A 18 18.99 -0.68 13.27
N ALA A 19 18.42 -1.00 14.42
CA ALA A 19 18.55 -0.23 15.66
C ALA A 19 19.99 -0.14 16.18
N ALA A 20 20.86 -1.09 15.81
CA ALA A 20 22.28 -1.06 16.13
C ALA A 20 23.11 -0.09 15.26
N THR A 21 22.50 0.55 14.26
CA THR A 21 23.20 1.50 13.37
C THR A 21 22.81 2.96 13.66
N PRO A 22 23.68 3.95 13.36
CA PRO A 22 23.34 5.36 13.56
C PRO A 22 22.12 5.80 12.74
N LEU A 23 21.14 6.41 13.43
CA LEU A 23 19.87 6.81 12.83
C LEU A 23 20.04 7.77 11.64
N THR A 24 20.96 8.74 11.76
CA THR A 24 21.23 9.73 10.70
C THR A 24 21.70 9.07 9.41
N SER A 25 22.61 8.08 9.51
CA SER A 25 23.08 7.30 8.37
C SER A 25 21.94 6.50 7.72
N LEU A 26 21.10 5.83 8.52
CA LEU A 26 19.95 5.07 8.00
C LEU A 26 18.97 5.95 7.22
N VAL A 27 18.63 7.12 7.76
CA VAL A 27 17.68 8.05 7.14
C VAL A 27 18.25 8.56 5.81
N GLU A 28 19.52 8.99 5.79
CA GLU A 28 20.15 9.51 4.57
C GLU A 28 20.28 8.43 3.49
N THR A 29 20.69 7.22 3.86
CA THR A 29 20.74 6.09 2.91
C THR A 29 19.34 5.82 2.33
N LYS A 30 18.29 5.77 3.18
CA LYS A 30 16.92 5.55 2.70
C LYS A 30 16.44 6.67 1.78
N ARG A 31 16.79 7.91 2.08
CA ARG A 31 16.48 9.09 1.25
C ARG A 31 17.14 8.97 -0.12
N PHE A 32 18.44 8.64 -0.18
CA PHE A 32 19.14 8.46 -1.46
C PHE A 32 18.55 7.35 -2.30
N MET A 33 18.24 6.19 -1.70
CA MET A 33 17.59 5.08 -2.40
C MET A 33 16.26 5.48 -3.05
N LYS A 34 15.48 6.37 -2.41
CA LYS A 34 14.18 6.82 -2.92
C LYS A 34 14.26 8.05 -3.84
N LYS A 35 15.37 8.78 -3.83
CA LYS A 35 15.49 10.11 -4.47
C LYS A 35 15.12 10.10 -5.95
N GLY A 36 15.54 9.07 -6.69
CA GLY A 36 15.35 9.00 -8.15
C GLY A 36 13.89 8.91 -8.62
N GLN A 37 12.98 8.44 -7.76
CA GLN A 37 11.59 8.17 -8.13
C GLN A 37 10.56 8.88 -7.24
N MET A 38 11.01 9.60 -6.19
CA MET A 38 10.10 10.13 -5.17
C MET A 38 9.08 11.10 -5.76
N THR A 39 9.51 12.07 -6.58
CA THR A 39 8.63 13.09 -7.16
C THR A 39 7.57 12.45 -8.06
N GLN A 40 8.00 11.62 -9.00
CA GLN A 40 7.08 10.91 -9.90
C GLN A 40 6.10 10.02 -9.13
N MET A 41 6.57 9.31 -8.10
CA MET A 41 5.70 8.49 -7.26
C MET A 41 4.61 9.33 -6.59
N LEU A 42 4.95 10.51 -6.07
CA LEU A 42 3.97 11.39 -5.43
C LEU A 42 2.95 11.94 -6.42
N GLU A 43 3.38 12.30 -7.63
CA GLU A 43 2.49 12.74 -8.71
C GLU A 43 1.49 11.64 -9.09
N VAL A 44 1.97 10.42 -9.29
CA VAL A 44 1.13 9.26 -9.61
C VAL A 44 0.16 8.95 -8.46
N MET A 45 0.60 9.03 -7.20
CA MET A 45 -0.28 8.82 -6.04
C MET A 45 -1.40 9.87 -5.96
N ALA A 46 -1.10 11.13 -6.31
CA ALA A 46 -2.12 12.18 -6.34
C ALA A 46 -3.15 11.94 -7.45
N GLU A 47 -2.68 11.63 -8.67
CA GLU A 47 -3.56 11.31 -9.80
C GLU A 47 -4.43 10.07 -9.51
N ASP A 48 -3.82 9.01 -8.99
CA ASP A 48 -4.52 7.78 -8.62
C ASP A 48 -5.60 8.05 -7.57
N GLY A 49 -5.27 8.83 -6.52
CA GLY A 49 -6.22 9.21 -5.48
C GLY A 49 -7.43 9.99 -6.02
N GLU A 50 -7.21 10.92 -6.95
CA GLU A 50 -8.29 11.68 -7.59
C GLU A 50 -9.19 10.77 -8.44
N ARG A 51 -8.60 9.94 -9.31
CA ARG A 51 -9.34 9.03 -10.19
C ARG A 51 -10.09 7.97 -9.40
N PHE A 52 -9.41 7.31 -8.47
CA PHE A 52 -10.02 6.29 -7.61
C PHE A 52 -11.15 6.90 -6.77
N GLY A 53 -10.94 8.09 -6.19
CA GLY A 53 -11.96 8.80 -5.43
C GLY A 53 -13.23 9.13 -6.24
N GLN A 54 -13.09 9.46 -7.53
CA GLN A 54 -14.23 9.63 -8.43
C GLN A 54 -14.94 8.30 -8.68
N MET A 55 -14.19 7.25 -9.01
CA MET A 55 -14.73 5.91 -9.29
C MET A 55 -15.51 5.31 -8.12
N LEU A 56 -15.12 5.62 -6.88
CA LEU A 56 -15.83 5.16 -5.67
C LEU A 56 -17.30 5.64 -5.61
N ARG A 57 -17.67 6.69 -6.35
CA ARG A 57 -19.04 7.22 -6.39
C ARG A 57 -19.88 6.61 -7.52
N GLU A 58 -19.28 5.88 -8.44
CA GLU A 58 -19.93 5.32 -9.61
C GLU A 58 -20.79 4.09 -9.28
N PRO A 59 -21.76 3.72 -10.14
CA PRO A 59 -22.64 2.59 -9.89
C PRO A 59 -21.87 1.25 -9.75
N ALA A 60 -20.77 1.09 -10.50
CA ALA A 60 -19.89 -0.08 -10.40
C ALA A 60 -19.35 -0.27 -8.98
N ALA A 61 -18.84 0.79 -8.36
CA ALA A 61 -18.29 0.73 -7.01
C ALA A 61 -19.38 0.41 -5.98
N ARG A 62 -20.57 1.01 -6.11
CA ARG A 62 -21.71 0.72 -5.22
C ARG A 62 -22.11 -0.75 -5.29
N GLU A 63 -22.19 -1.31 -6.49
CA GLU A 63 -22.52 -2.72 -6.68
C GLU A 63 -21.42 -3.63 -6.13
N ALA A 64 -20.15 -3.31 -6.39
CA ALA A 64 -19.03 -4.08 -5.85
C ALA A 64 -19.05 -4.11 -4.31
N PHE A 65 -19.32 -2.97 -3.66
CA PHE A 65 -19.43 -2.89 -2.20
C PHE A 65 -20.67 -3.63 -1.67
N ALA A 66 -21.84 -3.44 -2.29
CA ALA A 66 -23.06 -4.13 -1.89
C ALA A 66 -22.89 -5.65 -2.02
N ALA A 67 -22.40 -6.14 -3.16
CA ALA A 67 -22.17 -7.55 -3.38
C ALA A 67 -21.15 -8.14 -2.40
N PHE A 68 -20.08 -7.41 -2.08
CA PHE A 68 -19.11 -7.82 -1.07
C PHE A 68 -19.76 -7.96 0.32
N MET A 69 -20.55 -6.98 0.74
CA MET A 69 -21.26 -7.01 2.03
C MET A 69 -22.29 -8.15 2.08
N ASP A 70 -22.97 -8.41 0.96
CA ASP A 70 -23.96 -9.48 0.80
C ASP A 70 -23.32 -10.87 0.58
N ARG A 71 -21.99 -10.97 0.47
CA ARG A 71 -21.24 -12.21 0.13
C ARG A 71 -21.71 -12.89 -1.16
N ARG A 72 -22.09 -12.08 -2.16
CA ARG A 72 -22.48 -12.54 -3.50
C ARG A 72 -21.48 -12.03 -4.54
N LYS A 73 -21.59 -12.55 -5.77
CA LYS A 73 -20.83 -11.98 -6.90
C LYS A 73 -21.47 -10.65 -7.32
N PRO A 74 -20.68 -9.62 -7.64
CA PRO A 74 -21.21 -8.39 -8.20
C PRO A 74 -21.78 -8.61 -9.60
N ASP A 75 -22.88 -7.94 -9.90
CA ASP A 75 -23.55 -7.93 -11.20
C ASP A 75 -23.48 -6.54 -11.83
N PHE A 76 -22.63 -6.42 -12.85
CA PHE A 76 -22.42 -5.17 -13.58
C PHE A 76 -23.26 -5.07 -14.86
N SER A 77 -24.24 -5.94 -15.07
CA SER A 77 -25.03 -5.97 -16.32
C SER A 77 -25.85 -4.71 -16.58
N GLN A 78 -26.08 -3.88 -15.55
CA GLN A 78 -26.88 -2.64 -15.61
C GLN A 78 -26.11 -1.41 -15.09
N VAL A 79 -24.78 -1.50 -15.06
CA VAL A 79 -23.86 -0.42 -14.64
C VAL A 79 -23.34 0.35 -15.85
#